data_AF-A0A2J0LA43-F1
#
_entry.id   AF-A0A2J0LA43-F1
#
_cell.length_a   1.000
_cell.length_b   1.000
_cell.length_c   1.000
_cell.angle_alpha   90.00
_cell.angle_beta   90.00
_cell.angle_gamma   90.00
#
_symmetry.space_group_name_H-M   'P 1'
#
loop_
_entity.id
_entity.type
_entity.pdbx_description
1 polymer ?
#
loop_
_entity_poly.entity_id
_entity_poly.type
_entity_poly.pdbx_seq_one_letter_code
_entity_poly.pdbx_strand_id
1 'polypeptide(L)' 'METGKLLNVDASSGDFCRAYHQENTERLARRKRAFRSMGIDAIDAWTDRSFADDLVRLFRERKRR' A
#
# COMPACT_ATOMS: atom_id res chain seq x y z
N MET A 1 7.56 8.59 11.61
CA MET A 1 8.86 7.98 11.94
C MET A 1 8.98 6.68 11.17
N GLU A 2 9.99 6.52 10.33
CA GLU A 2 10.36 5.20 9.81
C GLU A 2 11.21 4.48 10.86
N THR A 3 10.83 3.26 11.24
CA THR A 3 11.43 2.49 12.35
C THR A 3 12.78 1.83 12.04
N GLY A 4 13.33 1.99 10.83
CA GLY A 4 14.59 1.36 10.40
C GLY A 4 14.54 -0.17 10.29
N LYS A 5 13.39 -0.81 10.55
CA LYS A 5 13.21 -2.25 10.47
C LYS A 5 12.99 -2.68 9.03
N LEU A 6 13.80 -3.63 8.55
CA LEU A 6 13.59 -4.29 7.27
C LEU A 6 12.50 -5.34 7.41
N LEU A 7 11.36 -5.12 6.73
CA LEU A 7 10.28 -6.09 6.63
C LEU A 7 10.40 -6.78 5.27
N ASN A 8 10.57 -8.10 5.26
CA ASN A 8 10.51 -8.87 4.03
C ASN A 8 9.03 -9.11 3.68
N VAL A 9 8.61 -8.63 2.51
CA VAL A 9 7.23 -8.75 2.03
C VAL A 9 7.23 -9.60 0.77
N ASP A 10 6.53 -10.74 0.84
CA ASP A 10 6.30 -11.58 -0.33
C ASP A 10 5.00 -11.14 -1.03
N ALA A 11 5.14 -10.29 -2.04
CA ALA A 11 4.03 -9.81 -2.86
C ALA A 11 3.47 -10.88 -3.83
N SER A 12 4.09 -12.06 -3.92
CA SER A 12 3.57 -13.17 -4.73
C SER A 12 2.62 -14.09 -3.94
N SER A 13 2.60 -13.96 -2.61
CA SER A 13 1.69 -14.71 -1.76
C SER A 13 0.25 -14.18 -1.86
N GLY A 14 -0.64 -15.02 -2.40
CA GLY A 14 -2.06 -14.68 -2.55
C GLY A 14 -2.77 -14.41 -1.21
N ASP A 15 -2.40 -15.11 -0.14
CA ASP A 15 -2.94 -14.90 1.20
C ASP A 15 -2.51 -13.55 1.78
N PHE A 16 -1.23 -13.21 1.63
CA PHE A 16 -0.70 -11.92 2.07
C PHE A 16 -1.41 -10.77 1.34
N CYS A 17 -1.53 -10.87 0.02
CA CYS A 17 -2.20 -9.85 -0.79
C CYS A 17 -3.68 -9.69 -0.42
N ARG A 18 -4.41 -10.78 -0.15
CA ARG A 18 -5.81 -10.72 0.32
C ARG A 18 -5.93 -10.05 1.68
N ALA A 19 -5.10 -10.45 2.64
CA ALA A 19 -5.10 -9.87 3.98
C ALA A 19 -4.77 -8.37 3.94
N TYR A 20 -3.75 -7.98 3.18
CA TYR A 20 -3.40 -6.58 2.97
C TYR A 20 -4.54 -5.79 2.32
N HIS A 21 -5.20 -6.35 1.31
CA HIS A 21 -6.32 -5.68 0.64
C HIS A 21 -7.50 -5.42 1.58
N GLN A 22 -7.85 -6.41 2.42
CA GLN A 22 -8.87 -6.28 3.46
C GLN A 22 -8.52 -5.15 4.43
N GLU A 23 -7.31 -5.18 4.99
CA GLU A 23 -6.86 -4.18 5.96
C GLU A 23 -6.80 -2.77 5.34
N ASN A 24 -6.30 -2.66 4.11
CA ASN A 24 -6.21 -1.40 3.40
C ASN A 24 -7.59 -0.78 3.13
N THR A 25 -8.59 -1.61 2.82
CA THR A 25 -9.98 -1.17 2.61
C THR A 25 -10.57 -0.57 3.90
N GLU A 26 -10.38 -1.23 5.03
CA GLU A 26 -10.82 -0.73 6.33
C GLU A 26 -10.10 0.56 6.73
N ARG A 27 -8.78 0.61 6.50
CA ARG A 27 -7.96 1.80 6.75
C ARG A 27 -8.42 2.98 5.92
N LEU A 28 -8.74 2.76 4.64
CA LEU A 28 -9.27 3.80 3.75
C LEU A 28 -10.62 4.31 4.24
N ALA A 29 -11.51 3.40 4.65
CA ALA A 29 -12.81 3.77 5.21
C ALA A 29 -12.69 4.58 6.50
N ARG A 30 -11.77 4.21 7.41
CA ARG A 30 -11.45 4.99 8.62
C ARG A 30 -10.97 6.39 8.28
N ARG A 31 -10.05 6.52 7.32
CA ARG A 31 -9.51 7.82 6.88
C ARG A 31 -10.61 8.73 6.31
N LYS A 32 -11.48 8.19 5.45
CA LYS A 32 -12.63 8.95 4.92
C LYS A 32 -13.58 9.43 6.01
N ARG A 33 -13.87 8.60 7.01
CA ARG A 33 -14.71 8.99 8.15
C ARG A 33 -14.07 10.15 8.92
N ALA A 34 -12.77 10.09 9.18
CA ALA A 34 -12.05 11.17 9.84
C ALA A 34 -12.10 12.48 9.05
N PHE A 35 -11.83 12.46 7.74
CA PHE A 35 -11.91 13.66 6.91
C PHE A 35 -13.31 14.28 6.88
N ARG A 36 -14.35 13.45 6.73
CA ARG A 36 -15.74 13.93 6.81
C ARG A 36 -16.07 14.56 8.15
N SER A 37 -15.59 14.00 9.27
CA SER A 37 -15.83 14.57 10.60
C SER A 37 -15.19 15.95 10.79
N MET A 38 -14.21 16.31 9.96
CA MET A 38 -13.53 17.61 9.97
C MET A 38 -14.07 18.56 8.88
N GLY A 39 -15.11 18.15 8.13
CA GLY A 39 -15.63 18.93 6.99
C GLY A 39 -14.68 18.97 5.79
N ILE A 40 -13.75 18.00 5.70
CA ILE A 40 -12.80 17.90 4.59
C ILE A 40 -13.34 16.91 3.55
N ASP A 41 -13.51 17.39 2.32
CA ASP A 41 -13.83 16.53 1.17
C ASP A 41 -12.59 15.74 0.73
N ALA A 42 -12.81 14.48 0.38
CA ALA A 42 -11.75 13.56 0.00
C ALA A 42 -12.08 12.84 -1.30
N ILE A 43 -11.15 12.92 -2.26
CA ILE A 43 -11.19 12.18 -3.52
C ILE A 43 -10.11 11.11 -3.44
N ASP A 44 -10.49 9.86 -3.72
CA ASP A 44 -9.51 8.80 -3.95
C ASP A 44 -9.27 8.67 -5.46
N ALA A 45 -8.01 8.68 -5.86
CA ALA A 45 -7.59 8.33 -7.20
C ALA A 45 -6.75 7.06 -7.14
N TRP A 46 -7.05 6.10 -8.01
CA TRP A 46 -6.25 4.88 -8.19
C TRP A 46 -6.03 4.61 -9.67
N THR A 47 -4.97 3.87 -9.98
CA THR A 47 -4.70 3.34 -11.31
C THR A 47 -4.96 1.83 -11.31
N ASP A 48 -5.53 1.34 -12.40
CA ASP A 48 -5.80 -0.06 -12.70
C ASP A 48 -4.54 -0.89 -12.98
N ARG A 49 -3.43 -0.24 -13.35
CA ARG A 49 -2.15 -0.92 -13.50
C ARG A 49 -1.46 -1.14 -12.14
N SER A 50 -1.17 -2.40 -11.83
CA SER A 50 -0.27 -2.76 -10.74
C SER A 50 1.17 -2.40 -11.09
N PHE A 51 1.82 -1.56 -10.29
CA PHE A 51 3.25 -1.25 -10.40
C PHE A 51 4.13 -2.14 -9.52
N ALA A 52 3.55 -3.16 -8.86
CA ALA A 52 4.28 -3.99 -7.91
C ALA A 52 5.50 -4.66 -8.56
N ASP A 53 5.34 -5.21 -9.77
CA ASP A 53 6.42 -5.88 -10.49
C ASP A 53 7.53 -4.90 -10.92
N ASP A 54 7.14 -3.71 -11.37
CA ASP A 54 8.07 -2.64 -11.74
C ASP A 54 8.88 -2.15 -10.53
N LEU A 55 8.22 -2.03 -9.37
CA LEU A 55 8.88 -1.67 -8.11
C LEU A 55 9.83 -2.77 -7.65
N VAL A 56 9.40 -4.04 -7.64
CA VAL A 56 10.25 -5.19 -7.29
C VAL A 56 11.48 -5.23 -8.19
N ARG A 57 11.30 -5.01 -9.51
CA ARG A 57 12.41 -4.93 -10.47
C ARG A 57 13.37 -3.79 -10.13
N LEU A 58 12.86 -2.58 -9.91
CA LEU A 58 13.67 -1.41 -9.54
C LEU A 58 14.51 -1.66 -8.28
N PHE A 59 13.93 -2.29 -7.25
CA PHE A 59 14.64 -2.60 -6.00
C PHE A 59 15.68 -3.71 -6.18
N ARG A 60 15.40 -4.73 -7.00
CA ARG A 60 16.40 -5.77 -7.35
C ARG A 60 17.62 -5.17 -8.06
N GLU A 61 17.39 -4.26 -9.01
CA GLU A 61 18.46 -3.56 -9.71
C GLU A 61 19.31 -2.69 -8.78
N ARG A 62 18.68 -2.00 -7.82
CA ARG A 62 19.38 -1.19 -6.82
C ARG A 62 20.19 -2.01 -5.83
N LYS A 63 19.74 -3.21 -5.46
CA LYS A 63 20.49 -4.13 -4.56
C LYS A 63 21.74 -4.72 -5.22
N ARG A 64 21.84 -4.69 -6.55
CA ARG A 64 22.96 -5.23 -7.32
C ARG A 64 24.10 -4.23 -7.55
N ARG A 65 23.89 -2.96 -7.22
CA ARG A 65 24.92 -1.90 -7.18
C ARG A 65 25.49 -1.80 -5.77
#